data_AF-X1D257-F1
#
_entry.id   AF-X1D257-F1
#
_cell.length_a   1.000
_cell.length_b   1.000
_cell.length_c   1.000
_cell.angle_alpha   90.00
_cell.angle_beta   90.00
_cell.angle_gamma   90.00
#
_symmetry.space_group_name_H-M   'P 1'
#
loop_
_entity.id
_entity.type
_entity.pdbx_description
1 polymer ?
#
loop_
_entity_poly.entity_id
_entity_poly.type
_entity_poly.pdbx_seq_one_letter_code
_entity_poly.pdbx_strand_id
1 'polypeptide(L)'
;MCWCLSRTEDLGIGGATITAQGITIYNQQDLGSGVYQVSVDVSGLAKGEHLYNLTADKVGYEAQKISFKVVIRIAFTYAIPTVGALDIPVGDDPVFYVEYWDIDHDLAITDGAPFLATSTWIHSVTITYLPGEERYRVTFITNDDDTLVQNFIVSFNFSKV
;
A
#
# COMPACT_ATOMS: atom_id res chain seq x y z
N MET A 1 62.00 17.65 14.31
CA MET A 1 61.30 16.45 13.79
C MET A 1 60.26 16.05 14.80
N CYS A 2 58.99 16.38 14.55
CA CYS A 2 57.82 15.68 15.10
C CYS A 2 56.60 16.23 14.35
N TRP A 3 56.20 15.51 13.30
CA TRP A 3 54.89 15.65 12.71
C TRP A 3 53.91 14.94 13.63
N CYS A 4 52.92 15.66 14.15
CA CYS A 4 51.75 15.06 14.77
C CYS A 4 50.55 15.38 13.88
N LEU A 5 50.38 14.62 12.80
CA LEU A 5 49.07 14.48 12.17
C LEU A 5 48.25 13.57 13.09
N SER A 6 47.52 14.16 14.04
CA SER A 6 46.42 13.44 14.66
C SER A 6 45.39 13.21 13.57
N ARG A 7 45.31 11.97 13.11
CA ARG A 7 44.33 11.46 12.17
C ARG A 7 42.92 11.70 12.72
N THR A 8 42.28 12.80 12.35
CA THR A 8 40.87 13.11 12.62
C THR A 8 39.94 12.34 11.68
N GLU A 9 40.16 11.04 11.48
CA GLU A 9 39.40 10.26 10.48
C GLU A 9 38.10 9.64 11.00
N ASP A 10 37.61 10.03 12.18
CA ASP A 10 36.34 9.54 12.73
C ASP A 10 35.34 10.65 13.11
N LEU A 11 35.63 11.91 12.76
CA LEU A 11 34.69 13.01 13.01
C LEU A 11 33.96 13.33 11.72
N GLY A 12 32.76 12.76 11.55
CA GLY A 12 31.91 13.10 10.42
C GLY A 12 31.59 14.60 10.39
N ILE A 13 31.33 15.10 9.17
CA ILE A 13 31.16 16.53 8.92
C ILE A 13 29.76 16.95 9.35
N GLY A 14 29.63 17.66 10.48
CA GLY A 14 28.39 18.35 10.88
C GLY A 14 28.21 19.70 10.20
N GLY A 15 26.99 20.23 10.18
CA GLY A 15 26.61 21.55 9.66
C GLY A 15 26.53 21.66 8.13
N ALA A 16 26.44 20.53 7.42
CA ALA A 16 26.19 20.52 5.98
C ALA A 16 24.71 20.82 5.69
N THR A 17 24.46 21.48 4.56
CA THR A 17 23.13 21.66 4.00
C THR A 17 22.81 20.45 3.13
N ILE A 18 21.68 19.80 3.39
CA ILE A 18 21.21 18.68 2.58
C ILE A 18 20.23 19.19 1.53
N THR A 19 20.47 18.87 0.27
CA THR A 19 19.60 19.23 -0.85
C THR A 19 19.26 18.00 -1.66
N ALA A 20 18.08 18.01 -2.29
CA ALA A 20 17.62 16.93 -3.16
C ALA A 20 17.26 17.49 -4.53
N GLN A 21 17.53 16.71 -5.58
CA GLN A 21 17.10 17.03 -6.94
C GLN A 21 15.90 16.15 -7.33
N GLY A 22 14.80 16.76 -7.75
CA GLY A 22 13.62 16.06 -8.26
C GLY A 22 12.66 15.52 -7.20
N ILE A 23 12.94 15.73 -5.90
CA ILE A 23 12.05 15.39 -4.80
C ILE A 23 12.14 16.42 -3.68
N THR A 24 11.04 16.61 -2.97
CA THR A 24 10.98 17.51 -1.82
C THR A 24 11.49 16.78 -0.57
N ILE A 25 12.38 17.44 0.17
CA ILE A 25 12.84 16.98 1.49
C ILE A 25 12.52 18.02 2.55
N TYR A 26 12.26 17.56 3.77
CA TYR A 26 11.88 18.40 4.91
C TYR A 26 12.37 17.78 6.22
N ASN A 27 12.14 18.48 7.35
CA ASN A 27 12.59 18.06 8.70
C ASN A 27 14.08 17.69 8.75
N GLN A 28 14.93 18.49 8.10
CA GLN A 28 16.36 18.25 8.09
C GLN A 28 16.96 18.50 9.49
N GLN A 29 17.65 17.51 10.02
CA GLN A 29 18.31 17.59 11.33
C GLN A 29 19.74 17.03 11.22
N ASP A 30 20.71 17.83 11.66
CA ASP A 30 22.07 17.35 11.92
C ASP A 30 22.10 16.68 13.30
N LEU A 31 22.44 15.38 13.31
CA LEU A 31 22.57 14.57 14.52
C LEU A 31 24.00 14.56 15.07
N GLY A 32 24.91 15.32 14.43
CA GLY A 32 26.33 15.34 14.75
C GLY A 32 27.08 14.18 14.10
N SER A 33 28.42 14.25 14.16
CA SER A 33 29.31 13.21 13.63
C SER A 33 29.02 12.81 12.18
N GLY A 34 28.55 13.76 11.34
CA GLY A 34 28.25 13.52 9.93
C GLY A 34 26.96 12.75 9.66
N VAL A 35 26.09 12.57 10.66
CA VAL A 35 24.80 11.91 10.53
C VAL A 35 23.70 12.95 10.35
N TYR A 36 22.92 12.80 9.30
CA TYR A 36 21.80 13.68 8.98
C TYR A 36 20.52 12.89 8.85
N GLN A 37 19.46 13.39 9.49
CA GLN A 37 18.11 12.88 9.33
C GLN A 37 17.34 13.83 8.40
N VAL A 38 16.66 13.27 7.40
CA VAL A 38 15.79 14.01 6.49
C VAL A 38 14.52 13.19 6.23
N SER A 39 13.39 13.87 6.07
CA SER A 39 12.14 13.27 5.60
C SER A 39 11.98 13.56 4.12
N VAL A 40 11.51 12.57 3.37
CA VAL A 40 11.32 12.64 1.92
C VAL A 40 9.81 12.64 1.64
N ASP A 41 9.34 13.60 0.86
CA ASP A 41 7.94 13.64 0.43
C ASP A 41 7.76 12.77 -0.82
N VAL A 42 6.99 11.70 -0.68
CA VAL A 42 6.66 10.77 -1.77
C VAL A 42 5.26 11.00 -2.34
N SER A 43 4.55 12.03 -1.87
CA SER A 43 3.22 12.36 -2.36
C SER A 43 3.24 12.73 -3.85
N GLY A 44 2.25 12.24 -4.60
CA GLY A 44 2.14 12.50 -6.04
C GLY A 44 3.12 11.71 -6.94
N LEU A 45 3.98 10.86 -6.39
CA LEU A 45 4.82 9.99 -7.21
C LEU A 45 3.98 8.89 -7.87
N ALA A 46 4.17 8.71 -9.18
CA ALA A 46 3.54 7.63 -9.92
C ALA A 46 4.08 6.25 -9.47
N LYS A 47 3.30 5.19 -9.69
CA LYS A 47 3.78 3.80 -9.49
C LYS A 47 5.05 3.55 -10.30
N GLY A 48 6.06 2.96 -9.67
CA GLY A 48 7.33 2.62 -10.31
C GLY A 48 8.53 2.89 -9.41
N GLU A 49 9.70 2.77 -10.01
CA GLU A 49 10.98 3.07 -9.37
C GLU A 49 11.39 4.51 -9.69
N HIS A 50 11.78 5.25 -8.65
CA HIS A 50 12.29 6.61 -8.76
C HIS A 50 13.67 6.70 -8.12
N LEU A 51 14.65 7.18 -8.88
CA LEU A 51 16.02 7.34 -8.40
C LEU A 51 16.26 8.82 -8.08
N TYR A 52 16.71 9.10 -6.86
CA TYR A 52 17.00 10.45 -6.39
C TYR A 52 18.41 10.56 -5.86
N ASN A 53 18.92 11.78 -5.88
CA ASN A 53 20.22 12.13 -5.33
C ASN A 53 20.04 13.16 -4.22
N LEU A 54 20.63 12.88 -3.05
CA LEU A 54 20.86 13.88 -2.02
C LEU A 54 22.30 14.40 -2.14
N THR A 55 22.46 15.71 -2.01
CA THR A 55 23.77 16.37 -1.94
C THR A 55 23.95 16.97 -0.56
N ALA A 56 25.02 16.57 0.12
CA ALA A 56 25.47 17.22 1.34
C ALA A 56 26.56 18.24 0.96
N ASP A 57 26.30 19.52 1.22
CA ASP A 57 27.21 20.61 0.90
C ASP A 57 27.55 21.44 2.14
N LYS A 58 28.84 21.71 2.35
CA LYS A 58 29.33 22.53 3.44
C LYS A 58 30.46 23.39 2.94
N VAL A 59 30.38 24.69 3.19
CA VAL A 59 31.43 25.66 2.84
C VAL A 59 32.78 25.19 3.38
N GLY A 60 33.77 25.10 2.49
CA GLY A 60 35.13 24.62 2.81
C GLY A 60 35.35 23.11 2.67
N TYR A 61 34.33 22.35 2.26
CA TYR A 61 34.42 20.92 1.99
C TYR A 61 33.93 20.59 0.57
N GLU A 62 34.36 19.45 0.04
CA GLU A 62 33.84 18.94 -1.22
C GLU A 62 32.45 18.35 -1.01
N ALA A 63 31.47 18.79 -1.81
CA ALA A 63 30.11 18.29 -1.74
C ALA A 63 30.03 16.81 -2.11
N GLN A 64 29.29 16.03 -1.32
CA GLN A 64 29.13 14.59 -1.53
C GLN A 64 27.69 14.27 -1.95
N LYS A 65 27.55 13.27 -2.81
CA LYS A 65 26.26 12.81 -3.33
C LYS A 65 25.99 11.37 -2.93
N ILE A 66 24.76 11.12 -2.50
CA ILE A 66 24.24 9.78 -2.30
C ILE A 66 23.02 9.57 -3.19
N SER A 67 23.00 8.42 -3.87
CA SER A 67 21.86 7.99 -4.69
C SER A 67 21.02 7.00 -3.91
N PHE A 68 19.70 7.17 -3.92
CA PHE A 68 18.77 6.25 -3.29
C PHE A 68 17.56 6.00 -4.20
N LYS A 69 16.96 4.82 -4.06
CA LYS A 69 15.82 4.37 -4.87
C LYS A 69 14.55 4.34 -4.01
N VAL A 70 13.51 5.00 -4.49
CA VAL A 70 12.15 4.96 -3.93
C VAL A 70 11.30 4.09 -4.85
N VAL A 71 10.60 3.10 -4.30
CA VAL A 71 9.73 2.20 -5.07
C VAL A 71 8.29 2.41 -4.64
N ILE A 72 7.47 2.98 -5.52
CA ILE A 72 6.04 3.16 -5.30
C ILE A 72 5.30 1.98 -5.94
N ARG A 73 4.57 1.20 -5.15
CA ARG A 73 3.79 0.04 -5.59
C ARG A 73 2.35 0.10 -5.12
N ILE A 74 1.50 -0.72 -5.75
CA ILE A 74 0.15 -0.96 -5.23
C ILE A 74 0.24 -1.74 -3.92
N ALA A 75 -0.70 -1.47 -3.00
CA ALA A 75 -0.85 -2.26 -1.79
C ALA A 75 -1.22 -3.71 -2.14
N PHE A 76 -0.66 -4.67 -1.44
CA PHE A 76 -1.05 -6.07 -1.59
C PHE A 76 -2.37 -6.32 -0.88
N THR A 77 -3.25 -7.07 -1.54
CA THR A 77 -4.61 -7.31 -1.04
C THR A 77 -5.00 -8.77 -1.21
N TYR A 78 -5.93 -9.24 -0.39
CA TYR A 78 -6.62 -10.53 -0.60
C TYR A 78 -8.13 -10.34 -0.44
N ALA A 79 -8.91 -11.17 -1.14
CA ALA A 79 -10.34 -11.32 -0.93
C ALA A 79 -10.64 -12.80 -0.67
N ILE A 80 -11.11 -13.14 0.54
CA ILE A 80 -11.38 -14.53 0.94
C ILE A 80 -12.84 -14.64 1.41
N PRO A 81 -13.63 -15.58 0.86
CA PRO A 81 -14.97 -15.84 1.35
C PRO A 81 -14.93 -16.70 2.62
N THR A 82 -15.89 -16.49 3.52
CA THR A 82 -16.02 -17.32 4.75
C THR A 82 -16.46 -18.75 4.46
N VAL A 83 -16.96 -19.02 3.25
CA VAL A 83 -17.39 -20.34 2.79
C VAL A 83 -16.86 -20.61 1.39
N GLY A 84 -16.43 -21.85 1.13
CA GLY A 84 -15.94 -22.27 -0.20
C GLY A 84 -17.01 -22.87 -1.11
N ALA A 85 -18.16 -23.25 -0.55
CA ALA A 85 -19.31 -23.77 -1.27
C ALA A 85 -20.58 -23.47 -0.46
N LEU A 86 -21.69 -23.26 -1.17
CA LEU A 86 -23.01 -23.10 -0.60
C LEU A 86 -23.94 -24.15 -1.21
N ASP A 87 -24.75 -24.77 -0.37
CA ASP A 87 -25.89 -25.58 -0.80
C ASP A 87 -27.14 -24.70 -0.66
N ILE A 88 -27.77 -24.39 -1.79
CA ILE A 88 -28.77 -23.32 -1.91
C ILE A 88 -30.07 -23.93 -2.43
N PRO A 89 -31.11 -24.04 -1.59
CA PRO A 89 -32.45 -24.32 -2.09
C PRO A 89 -32.89 -23.22 -3.06
N VAL A 90 -33.55 -23.61 -4.15
CA VAL A 90 -34.12 -22.64 -5.10
C VAL A 90 -35.19 -21.81 -4.39
N GLY A 91 -35.14 -20.49 -4.55
CA GLY A 91 -36.05 -19.53 -3.93
C GLY A 91 -35.55 -18.98 -2.59
N ASP A 92 -34.44 -19.49 -2.07
CA ASP A 92 -33.76 -18.92 -0.90
C ASP A 92 -32.65 -17.94 -1.32
N ASP A 93 -32.47 -16.88 -0.54
CA ASP A 93 -31.43 -15.87 -0.73
C ASP A 93 -30.26 -16.11 0.23
N PRO A 94 -29.28 -16.96 -0.12
CA PRO A 94 -28.20 -17.31 0.77
C PRO A 94 -27.26 -16.14 0.97
N VAL A 95 -26.64 -16.12 2.15
CA VAL A 95 -25.73 -15.08 2.57
C VAL A 95 -24.39 -15.70 2.94
N PHE A 96 -23.32 -15.09 2.46
CA PHE A 96 -21.98 -15.37 2.93
C PHE A 96 -21.21 -14.06 3.12
N TYR A 97 -20.04 -14.18 3.74
CA TYR A 97 -19.20 -13.03 4.02
C TYR A 97 -17.89 -13.11 3.25
N VAL A 98 -17.33 -11.95 2.92
CA VAL A 98 -16.02 -11.82 2.27
C VAL A 98 -15.16 -10.85 3.06
N GLU A 99 -13.97 -11.29 3.41
CA GLU A 99 -12.92 -10.44 3.97
C GLU A 99 -12.10 -9.90 2.80
N TYR A 100 -12.07 -8.57 2.63
CA TYR A 100 -11.23 -7.90 1.65
C TYR A 100 -10.25 -6.99 2.39
N TRP A 101 -8.96 -7.29 2.29
CA TRP A 101 -7.94 -6.79 3.24
C TRP A 101 -6.73 -6.21 2.53
N ASP A 102 -6.16 -5.14 3.09
CA ASP A 102 -4.85 -4.59 2.74
C ASP A 102 -3.78 -5.19 3.64
N ILE A 103 -2.90 -5.98 3.05
CA ILE A 103 -1.84 -6.72 3.74
C ILE A 103 -0.72 -5.78 4.22
N ASP A 104 -0.47 -4.69 3.50
CA ASP A 104 0.66 -3.81 3.80
C ASP A 104 0.36 -2.89 4.99
N HIS A 105 -0.90 -2.53 5.18
CA HIS A 105 -1.36 -1.67 6.27
C HIS A 105 -2.10 -2.41 7.38
N ASP A 106 -2.42 -3.69 7.17
CA ASP A 106 -3.22 -4.53 8.07
C ASP A 106 -4.60 -3.92 8.38
N LEU A 107 -5.33 -3.58 7.33
CA LEU A 107 -6.63 -2.90 7.42
C LEU A 107 -7.66 -3.48 6.44
N ALA A 108 -8.91 -3.59 6.87
CA ALA A 108 -10.02 -3.91 5.99
C ALA A 108 -10.24 -2.84 4.91
N ILE A 109 -10.44 -3.30 3.68
CA ILE A 109 -10.74 -2.45 2.54
C ILE A 109 -12.24 -2.19 2.50
N THR A 110 -12.64 -0.97 2.86
CA THR A 110 -14.05 -0.54 2.90
C THR A 110 -14.63 -0.19 1.53
N ASP A 111 -15.96 -0.04 1.46
CA ASP A 111 -16.75 0.34 0.27
C ASP A 111 -16.66 1.82 -0.11
N GLY A 112 -15.76 2.59 0.53
CA GLY A 112 -15.49 3.98 0.16
C GLY A 112 -15.02 4.09 -1.30
N ALA A 113 -15.67 4.96 -2.07
CA ALA A 113 -15.38 5.16 -3.50
C ALA A 113 -13.92 5.59 -3.74
N PRO A 114 -13.25 5.08 -4.80
CA PRO A 114 -13.79 4.21 -5.84
C PRO A 114 -13.71 2.73 -5.44
N PHE A 115 -14.86 2.11 -5.19
CA PHE A 115 -14.99 0.69 -4.93
C PHE A 115 -15.88 0.06 -5.99
N LEU A 116 -15.48 -1.11 -6.48
CA LEU A 116 -16.22 -1.89 -7.45
C LEU A 116 -16.22 -3.36 -7.03
N ALA A 117 -17.40 -3.95 -6.94
CA ALA A 117 -17.57 -5.38 -6.79
C ALA A 117 -18.46 -5.92 -7.91
N THR A 118 -18.02 -6.96 -8.60
CA THR A 118 -18.77 -7.62 -9.68
C THR A 118 -18.86 -9.12 -9.44
N SER A 119 -19.89 -9.74 -10.02
CA SER A 119 -20.15 -11.18 -9.92
C SER A 119 -20.51 -11.75 -11.29
N THR A 120 -20.22 -13.04 -11.49
CA THR A 120 -20.71 -13.81 -12.64
C THR A 120 -22.07 -14.46 -12.38
N TRP A 121 -22.71 -14.16 -11.25
CA TRP A 121 -24.05 -14.64 -10.95
C TRP A 121 -25.07 -14.13 -11.97
N ILE A 122 -26.06 -14.96 -12.28
CA ILE A 122 -27.07 -14.68 -13.31
C ILE A 122 -28.08 -13.61 -12.89
N HIS A 123 -28.26 -13.41 -11.58
CA HIS A 123 -29.14 -12.38 -11.02
C HIS A 123 -28.34 -11.26 -10.35
N SER A 124 -29.08 -10.26 -9.87
CA SER A 124 -28.51 -9.21 -9.04
C SER A 124 -27.92 -9.79 -7.76
N VAL A 125 -26.77 -9.27 -7.35
CA VAL A 125 -26.13 -9.58 -6.08
C VAL A 125 -26.08 -8.31 -5.26
N THR A 126 -26.47 -8.39 -3.99
CA THR A 126 -26.31 -7.28 -3.05
C THR A 126 -25.03 -7.49 -2.25
N ILE A 127 -24.09 -6.55 -2.35
CA ILE A 127 -22.82 -6.55 -1.63
C ILE A 127 -22.81 -5.32 -0.72
N THR A 128 -22.71 -5.54 0.59
CA THR A 128 -22.76 -4.46 1.60
C THR A 128 -21.60 -4.59 2.56
N TYR A 129 -20.84 -3.53 2.78
CA TYR A 129 -19.79 -3.53 3.79
C TYR A 129 -20.38 -3.38 5.20
N LEU A 130 -19.93 -4.22 6.13
CA LEU A 130 -20.34 -4.18 7.54
C LEU A 130 -19.19 -3.61 8.38
N PRO A 131 -19.18 -2.30 8.72
CA PRO A 131 -18.04 -1.67 9.37
C PRO A 131 -17.75 -2.22 10.78
N GLY A 132 -18.77 -2.73 11.48
CA GLY A 132 -18.58 -3.36 12.80
C GLY A 132 -17.99 -4.78 12.75
N GLU A 133 -17.93 -5.39 11.57
CA GLU A 133 -17.44 -6.75 11.35
C GLU A 133 -16.26 -6.81 10.37
N GLU A 134 -15.83 -5.67 9.83
CA GLU A 134 -14.71 -5.52 8.89
C GLU A 134 -14.76 -6.44 7.66
N ARG A 135 -15.98 -6.75 7.21
CA ARG A 135 -16.23 -7.69 6.11
C ARG A 135 -17.45 -7.31 5.29
N TYR A 136 -17.52 -7.84 4.08
CA TYR A 136 -18.65 -7.67 3.18
C TYR A 136 -19.67 -8.77 3.42
N ARG A 137 -20.95 -8.39 3.48
CA ARG A 137 -22.09 -9.30 3.39
C ARG A 137 -22.51 -9.38 1.93
N VAL A 138 -22.51 -10.59 1.38
CA VAL A 138 -22.95 -10.87 0.01
C VAL A 138 -24.24 -11.66 0.07
N THR A 139 -25.30 -11.13 -0.53
CA THR A 139 -26.61 -11.79 -0.67
C THR A 139 -26.82 -12.14 -2.13
N PHE A 140 -26.97 -13.43 -2.40
CA PHE A 140 -27.43 -13.92 -3.70
C PHE A 140 -28.94 -13.85 -3.75
N ILE A 141 -29.46 -13.50 -4.92
CA ILE A 141 -30.88 -13.65 -5.21
C ILE A 141 -31.03 -14.90 -6.06
N THR A 142 -31.88 -15.84 -5.63
CA THR A 142 -32.31 -16.98 -6.46
C THR A 142 -33.81 -16.92 -6.68
N ASN A 143 -34.28 -17.40 -7.83
CA ASN A 143 -35.70 -17.42 -8.17
C ASN A 143 -36.18 -18.87 -8.35
N ASP A 144 -37.47 -19.11 -8.09
CA ASP A 144 -38.12 -20.43 -8.21
C ASP A 144 -38.02 -21.07 -9.61
N ASP A 145 -37.79 -20.27 -10.65
CA ASP A 145 -37.63 -20.70 -12.03
C ASP A 145 -36.18 -20.92 -12.47
N ASP A 146 -35.22 -20.76 -11.55
CA ASP A 146 -33.81 -20.98 -11.85
C ASP A 146 -33.53 -22.44 -12.21
N THR A 147 -32.75 -22.63 -13.27
CA THR A 147 -32.35 -23.97 -13.70
C THR A 147 -31.43 -24.58 -12.64
N LEU A 148 -31.81 -25.77 -12.13
CA LEU A 148 -30.98 -26.55 -11.23
C LEU A 148 -29.68 -26.98 -11.94
N VAL A 149 -28.57 -26.39 -11.54
CA VAL A 149 -27.23 -26.73 -12.04
C VAL A 149 -26.39 -27.29 -10.91
N GLN A 150 -25.88 -28.51 -11.09
CA GLN A 150 -24.91 -29.10 -10.17
C GLN A 150 -23.52 -28.50 -10.41
N ASN A 151 -22.79 -28.18 -9.34
CA ASN A 151 -21.41 -27.66 -9.39
C ASN A 151 -21.26 -26.35 -10.17
N PHE A 152 -22.14 -25.38 -9.91
CA PHE A 152 -22.04 -24.06 -10.53
C PHE A 152 -20.96 -23.20 -9.87
N ILE A 153 -20.00 -22.69 -10.67
CA ILE A 153 -18.91 -21.83 -10.18
C ILE A 153 -19.28 -20.37 -10.38
N VAL A 154 -19.38 -19.62 -9.29
CA VAL A 154 -19.57 -18.17 -9.31
C VAL A 154 -18.26 -17.48 -8.96
N SER A 155 -17.82 -16.55 -9.81
CA SER A 155 -16.67 -15.70 -9.53
C SER A 155 -17.11 -14.35 -9.01
N PHE A 156 -16.36 -13.82 -8.04
CA PHE A 156 -16.49 -12.47 -7.53
C PHE A 156 -15.20 -11.71 -7.76
N ASN A 157 -15.30 -10.45 -8.16
CA ASN A 157 -14.17 -9.55 -8.30
C ASN A 157 -14.41 -8.35 -7.39
N PHE A 158 -13.49 -8.12 -6.46
CA PHE A 158 -13.45 -6.96 -5.59
C PHE A 158 -12.27 -6.10 -6.02
N SER A 159 -12.51 -4.80 -6.23
CA SER A 159 -11.52 -3.85 -6.67
C SER A 159 -11.72 -2.50 -5.99
N LYS A 160 -10.61 -1.89 -5.56
CA LYS A 160 -10.54 -0.51 -5.11
C LYS A 160 -9.47 0.21 -5.93
N VAL A 161 -9.85 1.31 -6.59
CA VAL A 161 -9.00 2.02 -7.57
C VAL A 161 -8.41 3.28 -6.96
#